data_AF-G8TTA0-F1
#
_entry.id   AF-G8TTA0-F1
#
_cell.length_a   1.000
_cell.length_b   1.000
_cell.length_c   1.000
_cell.angle_alpha   90.00
_cell.angle_beta   90.00
_cell.angle_gamma   90.00
#
_symmetry.space_group_name_H-M   'P 1'
#
loop_
_entity.id
_entity.type
_entity.pdbx_description
1 polymer ?
#
loop_
_entity_poly.entity_id
_entity_poly.type
_entity_poly.pdbx_seq_one_letter_code
_entity_poly.pdbx_strand_id
1 'polypeptide(L)'
;MNESSRRWNRWAWPVLSLALFALSVSSRWFQAAVAADRQGCVNVHGLEYATIVQAGMIFGLAVGPAIIRWARQAARVLMPEADATRRQQRINAVAALSIVLGMLTDIFWVVPQFNVYIDLHRPLLAEADVVLYGMGFFAGAGWAILLERQAWIGWLISLAMALMVIGSVLSTHSWC
;
A
#
# COMPACT_ATOMS: atom_id res chain seq x y z
N MET A 1 20.67 20.43 11.69
CA MET A 1 19.19 20.40 11.69
C MET A 1 18.71 20.40 13.13
N ASN A 2 17.93 21.40 13.54
CA ASN A 2 17.34 21.47 14.88
C ASN A 2 16.42 20.27 15.16
N GLU A 3 16.34 19.83 16.41
CA GLU A 3 15.46 18.72 16.81
C GLU A 3 13.98 18.97 16.49
N SER A 4 13.56 20.24 16.45
CA SER A 4 12.21 20.64 16.05
C SER A 4 11.90 20.27 14.59
N SER A 5 12.84 20.47 13.66
CA SER A 5 12.62 20.13 12.24
C SER A 5 12.65 18.62 11.99
N ARG A 6 13.42 17.85 12.79
CA ARG A 6 13.38 16.38 12.75
C ARG A 6 12.06 15.81 13.25
N ARG A 7 11.49 16.38 14.31
CA ARG A 7 10.17 15.97 14.82
C ARG A 7 9.06 16.26 13.82
N TRP A 8 9.06 17.44 13.19
CA TRP A 8 8.06 17.79 12.18
C TRP A 8 8.10 16.86 10.97
N ASN A 9 9.30 16.58 10.44
CA ASN A 9 9.46 15.71 9.28
C ASN A 9 8.97 14.27 9.53
N ARG A 10 9.01 13.80 10.80
CA ARG A 10 8.55 12.46 11.16
C ARG A 10 7.02 12.30 11.06
N TRP A 11 6.27 13.36 11.30
CA TRP A 11 4.80 13.35 11.24
C TRP A 11 4.25 13.80 9.89
N ALA A 12 5.07 14.45 9.06
CA ALA A 12 4.67 14.88 7.73
C ALA A 12 4.24 13.70 6.84
N TRP A 13 4.98 12.59 6.84
CA TRP A 13 4.68 11.44 5.98
C TRP A 13 3.39 10.69 6.36
N PRO A 14 3.13 10.39 7.64
CA PRO A 14 1.84 9.83 8.05
C PRO A 14 0.65 10.73 7.70
N VAL A 15 0.78 12.04 7.94
CA VAL A 15 -0.28 13.01 7.61
C VAL A 15 -0.50 13.09 6.11
N LEU A 16 0.58 13.10 5.31
CA LEU A 16 0.50 13.06 3.85
C LEU A 16 -0.21 11.80 3.36
N SER A 17 0.12 10.64 3.92
CA SER A 17 -0.56 9.38 3.57
C SER A 17 -2.06 9.44 3.85
N LEU A 18 -2.47 9.91 5.04
CA LEU A 18 -3.88 10.02 5.39
C LEU A 18 -4.60 11.06 4.51
N ALA A 19 -3.94 12.15 4.16
CA ALA A 19 -4.47 13.14 3.23
C ALA A 19 -4.64 12.56 1.82
N LEU A 20 -3.68 11.75 1.35
CA LEU A 20 -3.78 11.05 0.07
C LEU A 20 -4.93 10.04 0.08
N PHE A 21 -5.08 9.26 1.16
CA PHE A 21 -6.20 8.34 1.33
C PHE A 21 -7.55 9.07 1.35
N ALA A 22 -7.68 10.15 2.12
CA ALA A 22 -8.90 10.94 2.17
C ALA A 22 -9.22 11.60 0.81
N LEU A 23 -8.20 11.97 0.04
CA LEU A 23 -8.37 12.49 -1.30
C LEU A 23 -8.84 11.39 -2.27
N SER A 24 -8.24 10.20 -2.23
CA SER A 24 -8.57 9.11 -3.16
C SER A 24 -10.01 8.64 -3.00
N VAL A 25 -10.53 8.55 -1.76
CA VAL A 25 -11.92 8.17 -1.49
C VAL A 25 -12.91 9.33 -1.62
N SER A 26 -12.46 10.52 -2.03
CA SER A 26 -13.32 11.69 -2.14
C SER A 26 -14.14 11.67 -3.42
N SER A 27 -15.39 12.13 -3.36
CA SER A 27 -16.26 12.24 -4.54
C SER A 27 -15.67 13.13 -5.65
N ARG A 28 -14.81 14.09 -5.29
CA ARG A 28 -14.12 14.96 -6.26
C ARG A 28 -13.07 14.20 -7.06
N TRP A 29 -12.34 13.30 -6.42
CA TRP A 29 -11.36 12.46 -7.10
C TRP A 29 -12.04 11.52 -8.08
N PHE A 30 -13.11 10.84 -7.64
CA PHE A 30 -13.92 9.99 -8.51
C PHE A 30 -14.45 10.75 -9.74
N GLN A 31 -15.04 11.93 -9.54
CA GLN A 31 -15.51 12.77 -10.64
C GLN A 31 -14.39 13.20 -11.59
N ALA A 32 -13.21 13.55 -11.06
CA ALA A 32 -12.06 13.90 -11.88
C ALA A 32 -11.55 12.71 -12.69
N ALA A 33 -11.50 11.52 -12.09
CA ALA A 33 -11.07 10.30 -12.76
C ALA A 33 -12.05 9.88 -13.87
N VAL A 34 -13.36 9.92 -13.61
CA VAL A 34 -14.40 9.68 -14.63
C VAL A 34 -14.33 10.73 -15.75
N ALA A 35 -14.11 12.01 -15.42
CA ALA A 35 -14.00 13.07 -16.43
C ALA A 35 -12.73 12.95 -17.29
N ALA A 36 -11.66 12.37 -16.74
CA ALA A 36 -10.43 12.04 -17.46
C ALA A 36 -10.63 10.81 -18.37
N ASP A 37 -11.45 9.85 -17.94
CA ASP A 37 -11.78 8.65 -18.71
C ASP A 37 -12.95 8.87 -19.69
N ARG A 38 -12.77 9.77 -20.65
CA ARG A 38 -13.85 10.13 -21.61
C ARG A 38 -14.25 8.99 -22.55
N GLN A 39 -13.42 7.97 -22.71
CA GLN A 39 -13.61 6.86 -23.66
C GLN A 39 -13.91 5.51 -22.96
N GLY A 40 -13.90 5.46 -21.62
CA GLY A 40 -14.10 4.20 -20.89
C GLY A 40 -12.90 3.26 -20.96
N CYS A 41 -11.73 3.78 -21.33
CA CYS A 41 -10.52 2.98 -21.54
C CYS A 41 -9.75 2.75 -20.24
N VAL A 42 -9.89 3.66 -19.27
CA VAL A 42 -9.19 3.61 -18.00
C VAL A 42 -10.12 3.04 -16.94
N ASN A 43 -9.75 1.91 -16.33
CA ASN A 43 -10.46 1.41 -15.16
C ASN A 43 -10.29 2.39 -13.99
N VAL A 44 -11.28 3.27 -13.77
CA VAL A 44 -11.30 4.31 -12.72
C VAL A 44 -11.04 3.71 -11.34
N HIS A 45 -11.64 2.56 -11.05
CA HIS A 45 -11.41 1.83 -9.79
C HIS A 45 -9.97 1.34 -9.68
N GLY A 46 -9.36 0.89 -10.78
CA GLY A 46 -7.95 0.51 -10.80
C GLY A 46 -7.02 1.67 -10.42
N LEU A 47 -7.32 2.89 -10.87
CA LEU A 47 -6.56 4.09 -10.50
C LEU A 47 -6.77 4.45 -9.02
N GLU A 48 -8.01 4.41 -8.55
CA GLU A 48 -8.36 4.67 -7.16
C GLU A 48 -7.66 3.68 -6.21
N TYR A 49 -7.78 2.37 -6.48
CA TYR A 49 -7.15 1.33 -5.69
C TYR A 49 -5.62 1.47 -5.67
N ALA A 50 -5.01 1.77 -6.82
CA ALA A 50 -3.58 2.04 -6.89
C ALA A 50 -3.20 3.20 -5.97
N THR A 51 -3.93 4.33 -6.02
CA THR A 51 -3.63 5.48 -5.13
C THR A 51 -3.82 5.16 -3.65
N ILE A 52 -4.85 4.40 -3.27
CA ILE A 52 -5.10 3.97 -1.89
C ILE A 52 -3.96 3.07 -1.38
N VAL A 53 -3.53 2.09 -2.17
CA VAL A 53 -2.42 1.19 -1.83
C VAL A 53 -1.12 1.99 -1.67
N GLN A 54 -0.85 2.93 -2.58
CA GLN A 54 0.34 3.81 -2.47
C GLN A 54 0.28 4.68 -1.21
N ALA A 55 -0.88 5.23 -0.87
CA ALA A 55 -1.07 5.97 0.38
C ALA A 55 -0.75 5.09 1.60
N GLY A 56 -1.31 3.88 1.67
CA GLY A 56 -1.00 2.91 2.72
C GLY A 56 0.49 2.59 2.81
N MET A 57 1.14 2.39 1.66
CA MET A 57 2.57 2.07 1.57
C MET A 57 3.46 3.19 2.11
N ILE A 58 3.14 4.45 1.81
CA ILE A 58 3.82 5.62 2.38
C ILE A 58 3.68 5.62 3.91
N PHE A 59 2.50 5.30 4.45
CA PHE A 59 2.29 5.18 5.89
C PHE A 59 3.17 4.08 6.49
N GLY A 60 3.14 2.88 5.90
CA GLY A 60 3.93 1.73 6.33
C GLY A 60 5.43 2.01 6.36
N LEU A 61 5.94 2.70 5.35
CA LEU A 61 7.34 3.13 5.28
C LEU A 61 7.66 4.19 6.35
N ALA A 62 6.78 5.17 6.54
CA ALA A 62 6.97 6.24 7.51
C ALA A 62 7.05 5.72 8.95
N VAL A 63 6.22 4.74 9.30
CA VAL A 63 6.25 4.11 10.63
C VAL A 63 7.16 2.88 10.70
N GLY A 64 7.78 2.48 9.58
CA GLY A 64 8.69 1.34 9.47
C GLY A 64 9.74 1.24 10.58
N PRO A 65 10.48 2.32 10.91
CA PRO A 65 11.46 2.28 12.01
C PRO A 65 10.85 1.99 13.39
N ALA A 66 9.58 2.34 13.62
CA ALA A 66 8.87 1.96 14.83
C ALA A 66 8.48 0.48 14.79
N ILE A 67 7.96 0.02 13.65
CA ILE A 67 7.58 -1.39 13.43
C ILE A 67 8.78 -2.32 13.59
N ILE A 68 9.96 -1.99 13.03
CA ILE A 68 11.18 -2.80 13.17
C ILE A 68 11.59 -2.94 14.63
N ARG A 69 11.53 -1.86 15.41
CA ARG A 69 11.86 -1.90 16.86
C ARG A 69 10.88 -2.78 17.61
N TRP A 70 9.59 -2.63 17.35
CA TRP A 70 8.54 -3.47 17.92
C TRP A 70 8.69 -4.95 17.53
N ALA A 71 8.94 -5.25 16.25
CA ALA A 71 9.14 -6.61 15.76
C ALA A 71 10.35 -7.28 16.41
N ARG A 72 11.49 -6.57 16.53
CA ARG A 72 12.67 -7.07 17.23
C ARG A 72 12.41 -7.31 18.72
N GLN A 73 11.64 -6.44 19.37
CA GLN A 73 11.29 -6.60 20.78
C GLN A 73 10.32 -7.77 20.99
N ALA A 74 9.27 -7.88 20.16
CA ALA A 74 8.34 -8.99 20.17
C ALA A 74 9.06 -10.32 19.92
N ALA A 75 9.97 -10.39 18.94
CA ALA A 75 10.75 -11.58 18.66
C ALA A 75 11.66 -12.01 19.83
N ARG A 76 12.20 -11.05 20.59
CA ARG A 76 12.97 -11.35 21.82
C ARG A 76 12.12 -11.96 22.91
N VAL A 77 10.88 -11.49 23.07
CA VAL A 77 9.94 -12.00 24.07
C VAL A 77 9.35 -13.35 23.66
N LEU A 78 8.98 -13.52 22.39
CA LEU A 78 8.34 -14.74 21.88
C LEU A 78 9.33 -15.89 21.65
N MET A 79 10.60 -15.59 21.36
CA MET A 79 11.63 -16.60 21.07
C MET A 79 12.90 -16.33 21.88
N PRO A 80 12.86 -16.38 23.23
CA PRO A 80 13.97 -15.99 24.10
C PRO A 80 15.24 -16.85 23.92
N GLU A 81 15.09 -18.10 23.46
CA GLU A 81 16.20 -19.04 23.25
C GLU A 81 16.82 -18.96 21.85
N ALA A 82 16.14 -18.32 20.89
CA ALA A 82 16.66 -18.20 19.53
C ALA A 82 17.80 -17.17 19.46
N ASP A 83 18.85 -17.51 18.72
CA ASP A 83 19.93 -16.60 18.38
C ASP A 83 19.44 -15.39 17.56
N ALA A 84 20.22 -14.31 17.58
CA ALA A 84 19.85 -13.08 16.90
C ALA A 84 19.63 -13.28 15.38
N THR A 85 20.40 -14.17 14.76
CA THR A 85 20.30 -14.47 13.32
C THR A 85 18.99 -15.17 13.00
N ARG A 86 18.63 -16.23 13.73
CA ARG A 86 17.32 -16.91 13.55
C ARG A 86 16.15 -15.97 13.79
N ARG A 87 16.20 -15.10 14.81
CA ARG A 87 15.14 -14.10 15.05
C ARG A 87 14.98 -13.15 13.86
N GLN A 88 16.09 -12.63 13.32
CA GLN A 88 16.04 -11.73 12.17
C GLN A 88 15.53 -12.46 10.91
N GLN A 89 15.93 -13.71 10.68
CA GLN A 89 15.40 -14.52 9.58
C GLN A 89 13.88 -14.70 9.67
N ARG A 90 13.33 -14.94 10.88
CA ARG A 90 11.88 -15.04 11.08
C ARG A 90 11.16 -13.71 10.84
N ILE A 91 11.72 -12.61 11.31
CA ILE A 91 11.17 -11.26 11.05
C ILE A 91 11.15 -10.99 9.53
N ASN A 92 12.24 -11.30 8.83
CA ASN A 92 12.31 -11.14 7.38
C ASN A 92 11.32 -12.05 6.64
N ALA A 93 11.14 -13.30 7.09
CA ALA A 93 10.17 -14.22 6.50
C ALA A 93 8.72 -13.73 6.66
N VAL A 94 8.38 -13.19 7.84
CA VAL A 94 7.05 -12.60 8.09
C VAL A 94 6.85 -11.35 7.22
N ALA A 95 7.88 -10.50 7.08
CA ALA A 95 7.82 -9.33 6.21
C ALA A 95 7.66 -9.69 4.72
N ALA A 96 8.36 -10.71 4.25
CA ALA A 96 8.20 -11.22 2.90
C ALA A 96 6.78 -11.81 2.70
N LEU A 97 6.30 -12.59 3.67
CA LEU A 97 4.95 -13.15 3.64
C LEU A 97 3.89 -12.05 3.60
N SER A 98 4.03 -10.96 4.36
CA SER A 98 3.08 -9.85 4.34
C SER A 98 3.04 -9.13 2.99
N ILE A 99 4.20 -8.99 2.31
CA ILE A 99 4.25 -8.45 0.94
C ILE A 99 3.52 -9.38 -0.03
N VAL A 100 3.83 -10.69 0.02
CA VAL A 100 3.20 -11.69 -0.86
C VAL A 100 1.69 -11.76 -0.63
N LEU A 101 1.24 -11.76 0.62
CA LEU A 101 -0.20 -11.74 0.94
C LEU A 101 -0.87 -10.49 0.40
N GLY A 102 -0.22 -9.32 0.51
CA GLY A 102 -0.70 -8.08 -0.11
C GLY A 102 -0.84 -8.20 -1.64
N MET A 103 0.15 -8.78 -2.32
CA MET A 103 0.08 -9.02 -3.76
C MET A 103 -1.02 -10.02 -4.15
N LEU A 104 -1.26 -11.06 -3.34
CA LEU A 104 -2.30 -12.04 -3.62
C LEU A 104 -3.71 -11.45 -3.53
N THR A 105 -3.92 -10.52 -2.60
CA THR A 105 -5.19 -9.81 -2.49
C THR A 105 -5.48 -8.92 -3.70
N ASP A 106 -4.46 -8.52 -4.48
CA ASP A 106 -4.66 -7.75 -5.72
C ASP A 106 -5.49 -8.52 -6.77
N ILE A 107 -5.47 -9.86 -6.72
CA ILE A 107 -6.22 -10.73 -7.64
C ILE A 107 -7.73 -10.48 -7.53
N PHE A 108 -8.25 -10.17 -6.34
CA PHE A 108 -9.68 -9.93 -6.16
C PHE A 108 -10.15 -8.69 -6.93
N TRP A 109 -9.29 -7.67 -7.04
CA TRP A 109 -9.62 -6.39 -7.68
C TRP A 109 -9.52 -6.44 -9.21
N VAL A 110 -8.91 -7.49 -9.75
CA VAL A 110 -8.88 -7.75 -11.20
C VAL A 110 -10.22 -8.30 -11.70
N VAL A 111 -11.03 -8.93 -10.82
CA VAL A 111 -12.30 -9.56 -11.20
C VAL A 111 -13.39 -8.51 -11.37
N PRO A 112 -13.90 -8.25 -12.61
CA PRO A 112 -14.86 -7.18 -12.85
C PRO A 112 -16.18 -7.34 -12.07
N GLN A 113 -16.64 -8.58 -11.90
CA GLN A 113 -17.87 -8.89 -11.15
C GLN A 113 -17.75 -8.50 -9.67
N PHE A 114 -16.56 -8.60 -9.09
CA PHE A 114 -16.31 -8.21 -7.71
C PHE A 114 -16.40 -6.69 -7.56
N ASN A 115 -15.82 -5.94 -8.50
CA ASN A 115 -15.89 -4.47 -8.52
C ASN A 115 -17.34 -3.97 -8.63
N VAL A 116 -18.12 -4.51 -9.57
CA VAL A 116 -19.55 -4.16 -9.71
C VAL A 116 -20.34 -4.47 -8.44
N TYR A 117 -20.05 -5.59 -7.77
CA TYR A 117 -20.71 -5.95 -6.52
C TYR A 117 -20.40 -4.93 -5.41
N ILE A 118 -19.15 -4.49 -5.31
CA ILE A 118 -18.72 -3.49 -4.33
C ILE A 118 -19.37 -2.13 -4.60
N ASP A 119 -19.49 -1.71 -5.86
CA ASP A 119 -20.12 -0.44 -6.24
C ASP A 119 -21.58 -0.35 -5.80
N LEU A 120 -22.29 -1.49 -5.86
CA LEU A 120 -23.68 -1.58 -5.44
C LEU A 120 -23.84 -1.56 -3.90
N HIS A 121 -22.77 -1.84 -3.14
CA HIS A 121 -22.78 -1.97 -1.68
C HIS A 121 -21.83 -0.97 -1.01
N ARG A 122 -22.30 0.27 -0.81
CA ARG A 122 -21.53 1.35 -0.15
C ARG A 122 -20.75 0.96 1.12
N PRO A 123 -21.29 0.22 2.11
CA PRO A 123 -20.50 -0.17 3.27
C PRO A 123 -19.33 -1.09 2.90
N LEU A 124 -19.52 -1.97 1.92
CA LEU A 124 -18.48 -2.87 1.43
C LEU A 124 -17.38 -2.10 0.67
N LEU A 125 -17.72 -1.02 -0.03
CA LEU A 125 -16.74 -0.12 -0.65
C LEU A 125 -15.82 0.51 0.41
N ALA A 126 -16.38 1.04 1.50
CA ALA A 126 -15.57 1.60 2.57
C ALA A 126 -14.67 0.54 3.24
N GLU A 127 -15.17 -0.68 3.43
CA GLU A 127 -14.36 -1.80 3.94
C GLU A 127 -13.25 -2.19 2.96
N ALA A 128 -13.55 -2.24 1.66
CA ALA A 128 -12.59 -2.48 0.58
C ALA A 128 -11.46 -1.45 0.58
N ASP A 129 -11.79 -0.17 0.68
CA ASP A 129 -10.81 0.93 0.71
C ASP A 129 -9.88 0.82 1.93
N VAL A 130 -10.43 0.49 3.10
CA VAL A 130 -9.65 0.28 4.33
C VAL A 130 -8.75 -0.95 4.20
N VAL A 131 -9.23 -2.03 3.58
CA VAL A 131 -8.44 -3.23 3.31
C VAL A 131 -7.28 -2.90 2.35
N LEU A 132 -7.53 -2.19 1.26
CA LEU A 132 -6.51 -1.74 0.30
C LEU A 132 -5.46 -0.85 0.97
N TYR A 133 -5.89 0.10 1.80
CA TYR A 133 -4.97 0.95 2.57
C TYR A 133 -4.13 0.11 3.54
N GLY A 134 -4.76 -0.85 4.23
CA GLY A 134 -4.09 -1.79 5.12
C GLY A 134 -3.07 -2.67 4.40
N MET A 135 -3.40 -3.17 3.20
CA MET A 135 -2.48 -3.93 2.35
C MET A 135 -1.25 -3.11 1.98
N GLY A 136 -1.47 -1.87 1.51
CA GLY A 136 -0.39 -0.93 1.24
C GLY A 136 0.51 -0.73 2.46
N PHE A 137 -0.11 -0.52 3.63
CA PHE A 137 0.62 -0.39 4.90
C PHE A 137 1.49 -1.59 5.21
N PHE A 138 0.97 -2.81 5.11
CA PHE A 138 1.74 -4.03 5.38
C PHE A 138 2.86 -4.23 4.37
N ALA A 139 2.62 -3.93 3.09
CA ALA A 139 3.66 -3.97 2.06
C ALA A 139 4.78 -2.96 2.37
N GLY A 140 4.44 -1.71 2.68
CA GLY A 140 5.39 -0.66 3.04
C GLY A 140 6.20 -1.02 4.30
N ALA A 141 5.53 -1.56 5.33
CA ALA A 141 6.19 -2.06 6.53
C ALA A 141 7.13 -3.24 6.22
N GLY A 142 6.71 -4.17 5.35
CA GLY A 142 7.54 -5.28 4.89
C GLY A 142 8.81 -4.82 4.18
N TRP A 143 8.68 -3.86 3.26
CA TRP A 143 9.84 -3.25 2.59
C TRP A 143 10.77 -2.50 3.56
N ALA A 144 10.21 -1.81 4.56
CA ALA A 144 11.00 -1.19 5.61
C ALA A 144 11.83 -2.22 6.39
N ILE A 145 11.25 -3.38 6.69
CA ILE A 145 11.94 -4.47 7.39
C ILE A 145 13.04 -5.09 6.52
N LEU A 146 12.75 -5.35 5.23
CA LEU A 146 13.66 -6.06 4.34
C LEU A 146 14.83 -5.20 3.84
N LEU A 147 14.58 -3.93 3.51
CA LEU A 147 15.55 -3.05 2.86
C LEU A 147 16.08 -1.93 3.77
N GLU A 148 15.56 -1.79 5.00
CA GLU A 148 15.93 -0.76 5.98
C GLU A 148 16.06 0.65 5.36
N ARG A 149 17.30 1.10 5.09
CA ARG A 149 17.60 2.43 4.54
C ARG A 149 17.18 2.59 3.08
N GLN A 150 17.02 1.49 2.35
CA GLN A 150 16.67 1.45 0.94
C GLN A 150 15.18 1.10 0.71
N ALA A 151 14.34 1.17 1.74
CA ALA A 151 12.93 0.82 1.65
C ALA A 151 12.13 1.64 0.62
N TRP A 152 12.60 2.84 0.27
CA TRP A 152 12.05 3.66 -0.81
C TRP A 152 12.16 2.97 -2.19
N ILE A 153 13.13 2.08 -2.39
CA ILE A 153 13.24 1.28 -3.63
C ILE A 153 12.03 0.36 -3.77
N GLY A 154 11.59 -0.26 -2.66
CA GLY A 154 10.39 -1.09 -2.64
C GLY A 154 9.15 -0.33 -3.10
N TRP A 155 9.00 0.93 -2.66
CA TRP A 155 7.92 1.81 -3.12
C TRP A 155 7.96 2.08 -4.62
N LEU A 156 9.13 2.38 -5.18
CA LEU A 156 9.29 2.59 -6.62
C LEU A 156 8.99 1.32 -7.42
N ILE A 157 9.39 0.14 -6.94
CA ILE A 157 9.08 -1.13 -7.58
C ILE A 157 7.57 -1.37 -7.59
N SER A 158 6.89 -1.18 -6.45
CA SER A 158 5.43 -1.32 -6.36
C SER A 158 4.70 -0.33 -7.27
N LEU A 159 5.18 0.91 -7.37
CA LEU A 159 4.63 1.91 -8.29
C LEU A 159 4.83 1.49 -9.76
N ALA A 160 6.03 1.03 -10.12
CA ALA A 160 6.31 0.54 -11.48
C ALA A 160 5.42 -0.65 -11.85
N MET A 161 5.24 -1.60 -10.93
CA MET A 161 4.33 -2.74 -11.14
C MET A 161 2.88 -2.29 -11.35
N ALA A 162 2.38 -1.37 -10.51
CA ALA A 162 1.03 -0.83 -10.67
C ALA A 162 0.85 -0.15 -12.05
N LEU A 163 1.84 0.64 -12.49
CA LEU A 163 1.83 1.27 -13.81
C LEU A 163 1.90 0.26 -14.95
N MET A 164 2.64 -0.86 -14.80
CA MET A 164 2.67 -1.93 -15.79
C MET A 164 1.31 -2.63 -15.91
N VAL A 165 0.62 -2.88 -14.79
CA VAL A 165 -0.73 -3.47 -14.79
C VAL A 165 -1.71 -2.53 -15.47
N ILE A 166 -1.72 -1.25 -15.08
CA ILE A 166 -2.57 -0.23 -15.72
C ILE A 166 -2.26 -0.15 -17.22
N GLY A 167 -0.98 -0.10 -17.60
CA GLY A 167 -0.54 -0.07 -18.99
C GLY A 167 -0.94 -1.32 -19.79
N SER A 168 -0.92 -2.50 -19.17
CA SER A 168 -1.34 -3.75 -19.80
C SER A 168 -2.86 -3.81 -20.01
N VAL A 169 -3.64 -3.28 -19.08
CA VAL A 169 -5.10 -3.15 -19.24
C VAL A 169 -5.40 -2.17 -20.39
N LEU A 170 -4.71 -1.01 -20.40
CA LEU A 170 -4.86 -0.01 -21.45
C LEU A 170 -4.47 -0.53 -22.85
N SER A 171 -3.41 -1.33 -22.97
CA SER A 171 -3.00 -1.91 -24.24
C SER A 171 -3.99 -2.98 -24.76
N THR A 172 -4.61 -3.72 -23.85
CA THR A 172 -5.66 -4.70 -24.16
C THR A 172 -6.93 -4.01 -24.68
N HIS A 173 -7.22 -2.80 -24.20
CA HIS A 173 -8.33 -1.95 -24.62
C HIS A 173 -7.90 -0.85 -25.62
N SER A 174 -6.80 -1.04 -26.36
CA SER A 174 -6.24 -0.04 -27.29
C SER A 174 -7.17 0.39 -28.45
N TRP A 175 -8.33 -0.25 -28.57
CA TRP A 175 -9.34 -0.01 -29.61
C TRP A 175 -10.59 0.71 -29.08
N CYS A 176 -10.59 1.08 -27.79
CA CYS A 176 -11.60 1.94 -27.18
C CYS A 176 -11.29 3.43 -27.49
#